data_AF-A0A2E3DLP2-F1
#
_entry.id   AF-A0A2E3DLP2-F1
#
_cell.length_a   1.000
_cell.length_b   1.000
_cell.length_c   1.000
_cell.angle_alpha   90.00
_cell.angle_beta   90.00
_cell.angle_gamma   90.00
#
_symmetry.space_group_name_H-M   'P 1'
#
loop_
_entity.id
_entity.type
_entity.pdbx_description
1 polymer ?
#
loop_
_entity_poly.entity_id
_entity_poly.type
_entity_poly.pdbx_seq_one_letter_code
_entity_poly.pdbx_strand_id
1 'polypeptide(L)'
;MTSIDKDVAQRIRDRRVLCILVGHDELTSQIPQFTSDKTGKELDFYNWRSRGFLTKVGDRSVVLFAEEDVMEYEGGMRLESILIHEFGHVVQFAGMSEQQVEKLENAHNRAKAAGLWNDGRAAQRYRRIKSETPVSLYEALLESFPDQPTELIKKCLDSGDILVNGKATNSGIKVTGEDKVLIMFGGPKICYAQRNKAEYWAEVLQCWYNTNRTMDHDHNHIHTRQQLRTYDPAAAALCEEILGNGKWRFISPRDRAGRHHLRGYDPATAPKVSLLPHIETAAYDYYDNYWKDFWQRLRDKHSIK
;
A
#
# COMPACT_ATOMS: atom_id res chain seq x y z
N MET A 1 -7.58 -17.97 13.55
CA MET A 1 -6.79 -18.73 12.56
C MET A 1 -6.16 -19.93 13.26
N THR A 2 -6.68 -21.14 13.04
CA THR A 2 -6.26 -22.35 13.79
C THR A 2 -5.07 -23.08 13.18
N SER A 3 -4.65 -22.69 11.97
CA SER A 3 -3.56 -23.34 11.23
C SER A 3 -2.17 -22.83 11.58
N ILE A 4 -2.07 -21.67 12.26
CA ILE A 4 -0.79 -21.11 12.69
C ILE A 4 -0.08 -22.08 13.62
N ASP A 5 1.24 -22.17 13.50
CA ASP A 5 2.08 -22.96 14.38
C ASP A 5 1.82 -22.60 15.84
N LYS A 6 1.69 -23.63 16.69
CA LYS A 6 1.25 -23.44 18.09
C LYS A 6 2.29 -22.67 18.90
N ASP A 7 3.58 -22.89 18.64
CA ASP A 7 4.65 -22.22 19.36
C ASP A 7 4.79 -20.78 18.91
N VAL A 8 4.62 -20.50 17.61
CA VAL A 8 4.51 -19.12 17.09
C VAL A 8 3.34 -18.38 17.78
N ALA A 9 2.15 -18.99 17.80
CA ALA A 9 0.99 -18.39 18.45
C ALA A 9 1.21 -18.20 19.95
N GLN A 10 1.86 -19.15 20.63
CA GLN A 10 2.14 -19.05 22.06
C GLN A 10 3.11 -17.91 22.37
N ARG A 11 4.19 -17.74 21.58
CA ARG A 11 5.12 -16.62 21.74
C ARG A 11 4.44 -15.25 21.59
N ILE A 12 3.47 -15.12 20.67
CA ILE A 12 2.68 -13.88 20.54
C ILE A 12 1.88 -13.61 21.83
N ARG A 13 1.24 -14.65 22.40
CA ARG A 13 0.49 -14.52 23.66
C ARG A 13 1.40 -14.18 24.84
N ASP A 14 2.55 -14.83 24.95
CA ASP A 14 3.50 -14.62 26.04
C ASP A 14 4.09 -13.20 26.02
N ARG A 15 4.30 -12.64 24.82
CA ARG A 15 4.69 -11.23 24.62
C ARG A 15 3.55 -10.25 24.90
N ARG A 16 2.33 -10.74 25.14
CA ARG A 16 1.14 -9.95 25.49
C ARG A 16 0.91 -8.79 24.53
N VAL A 17 1.09 -9.00 23.22
CA VAL A 17 0.90 -7.94 22.21
C VAL A 17 -0.43 -7.23 22.44
N LEU A 18 -0.41 -5.91 22.57
CA LEU A 18 -1.62 -5.10 22.69
C LEU A 18 -2.15 -4.85 21.28
N CYS A 19 -3.41 -5.18 21.04
CA CYS A 19 -4.11 -4.79 19.83
C CYS A 19 -5.01 -3.59 20.17
N ILE A 20 -4.82 -2.47 19.49
CA ILE A 20 -5.67 -1.29 19.58
C ILE A 20 -6.47 -1.18 18.28
N LEU A 21 -7.78 -1.04 18.41
CA LEU A 21 -8.67 -0.68 17.32
C LEU A 21 -9.08 0.78 17.54
N VAL A 22 -8.77 1.65 16.59
CA VAL A 22 -9.17 3.06 16.61
C VAL A 22 -10.51 3.17 15.91
N GLY A 23 -11.52 3.70 16.59
CA GLY A 23 -12.84 3.89 16.01
C GLY A 23 -12.82 4.85 14.81
N HIS A 24 -13.83 4.77 13.97
CA HIS A 24 -13.90 5.59 12.75
C HIS A 24 -13.88 7.11 13.00
N ASP A 25 -14.44 7.55 14.14
CA ASP A 25 -14.44 8.95 14.58
C ASP A 25 -13.28 9.28 15.54
N GLU A 26 -12.38 8.33 15.77
CA GLU A 26 -11.18 8.51 16.60
C GLU A 26 -9.92 8.67 15.73
N LEU A 27 -9.00 9.45 16.26
CA LEU A 27 -7.69 9.70 15.66
C LEU A 27 -6.60 9.04 16.50
N THR A 28 -5.52 8.63 15.85
CA THR A 28 -4.40 7.97 16.51
C THR A 28 -3.81 8.82 17.63
N SER A 29 -3.74 10.15 17.42
CA SER A 29 -3.30 11.10 18.46
C SER A 29 -4.20 11.20 19.68
N GLN A 30 -5.43 10.68 19.62
CA GLN A 30 -6.38 10.65 20.74
C GLN A 30 -6.24 9.37 21.57
N ILE A 31 -5.52 8.37 21.07
CA ILE A 31 -5.24 7.14 21.79
C ILE A 31 -4.18 7.42 22.85
N PRO A 32 -4.39 7.07 24.14
CA PRO A 32 -3.47 7.41 25.23
C PRO A 32 -2.02 6.96 25.01
N GLN A 33 -1.81 5.87 24.27
CA GLN A 33 -0.48 5.34 23.95
C GLN A 33 0.25 6.13 22.85
N PHE A 34 -0.47 6.95 22.07
CA PHE A 34 0.03 7.59 20.85
C PHE A 34 -0.32 9.08 20.78
N THR A 35 -0.45 9.74 21.93
CA THR A 35 -0.63 11.19 21.99
C THR A 35 0.50 11.91 21.26
N SER A 36 0.19 13.06 20.68
CA SER A 36 1.12 13.82 19.84
C SER A 36 1.06 15.30 20.18
N ASP A 37 2.21 15.95 20.24
CA ASP A 37 2.32 17.41 20.43
C ASP A 37 2.14 18.19 19.10
N LYS A 38 1.94 17.49 17.98
CA LYS A 38 1.68 18.10 16.68
C LYS A 38 0.38 18.88 16.72
N THR A 39 0.28 19.94 15.92
CA THR A 39 -0.91 20.78 15.82
C THR A 39 -1.27 21.10 14.37
N GLY A 40 -2.53 21.51 14.14
CA GLY A 40 -3.02 21.92 12.81
C GLY A 40 -2.78 20.87 11.72
N LYS A 41 -2.37 21.32 10.52
CA LYS A 41 -2.14 20.45 9.35
C LYS A 41 -1.13 19.33 9.59
N GLU A 42 -0.16 19.55 10.48
CA GLU A 42 0.83 18.53 10.81
C GLU A 42 0.20 17.39 11.63
N LEU A 43 -0.69 17.73 12.55
CA LEU A 43 -1.47 16.75 13.31
C LEU A 43 -2.43 15.99 12.39
N ASP A 44 -3.13 16.70 11.49
CA ASP A 44 -4.02 16.09 10.51
C ASP A 44 -3.26 15.10 9.62
N PHE A 45 -2.06 15.47 9.15
CA PHE A 45 -1.21 14.59 8.36
C PHE A 45 -0.70 13.38 9.14
N TYR A 46 -0.27 13.59 10.39
CA TYR A 46 0.12 12.50 11.28
C TYR A 46 -1.02 11.49 11.46
N ASN A 47 -2.23 11.97 11.77
CA ASN A 47 -3.39 11.12 11.98
C ASN A 47 -3.82 10.40 10.71
N TRP A 48 -3.79 11.09 9.56
CA TRP A 48 -4.08 10.49 8.27
C TRP A 48 -3.10 9.36 7.89
N ARG A 49 -1.81 9.54 8.16
CA ARG A 49 -0.79 8.52 7.85
C ARG A 49 -0.75 7.35 8.84
N SER A 50 -1.24 7.54 10.06
CA SER A 50 -1.04 6.60 11.17
C SER A 50 -2.29 5.75 11.41
N ARG A 51 -2.76 5.01 10.41
CA ARG A 51 -4.00 4.20 10.49
C ARG A 51 -3.77 2.68 10.61
N GLY A 52 -2.55 2.21 10.41
CA GLY A 52 -2.13 0.83 10.67
C GLY A 52 -0.63 0.79 10.89
N PHE A 53 -0.19 0.18 12.00
CA PHE A 53 1.23 -0.04 12.29
C PHE A 53 1.45 -0.97 13.49
N LEU A 54 2.62 -1.60 13.55
CA LEU A 54 3.18 -2.22 14.74
C LEU A 54 4.34 -1.39 15.31
N THR A 55 4.30 -1.14 16.62
CA THR A 55 5.40 -0.48 17.34
C THR A 55 5.56 -1.02 18.76
N LYS A 56 6.43 -0.41 19.57
CA LYS A 56 6.54 -0.66 21.01
C LYS A 56 6.12 0.58 21.80
N VAL A 57 5.37 0.36 22.87
CA VAL A 57 5.04 1.37 23.89
C VAL A 57 5.59 0.87 25.22
N GLY A 58 6.68 1.50 25.68
CA GLY A 58 7.57 0.88 26.66
C GLY A 58 8.11 -0.46 26.14
N ASP A 59 8.02 -1.51 26.95
CA ASP A 59 8.48 -2.85 26.57
C ASP A 59 7.42 -3.68 25.82
N ARG A 60 6.19 -3.16 25.70
CA ARG A 60 5.06 -3.90 25.13
C ARG A 60 4.94 -3.62 23.64
N SER A 61 4.90 -4.67 22.82
CA SER A 61 4.51 -4.55 21.41
C SER A 61 3.03 -4.17 21.32
N VAL A 62 2.75 -3.16 20.50
CA VAL A 62 1.39 -2.65 20.24
C VAL A 62 1.17 -2.63 18.74
N VAL A 63 0.13 -3.33 18.29
CA VAL A 63 -0.39 -3.23 16.94
C VAL A 63 -1.64 -2.36 16.97
N LEU A 64 -1.73 -1.41 16.04
CA LEU A 64 -2.86 -0.51 15.90
C LEU A 64 -3.51 -0.74 14.54
N PHE A 65 -4.84 -0.76 14.54
CA PHE A 65 -5.66 -0.80 13.34
C PHE A 65 -6.71 0.30 13.41
N ALA A 66 -6.95 0.97 12.29
CA ALA A 66 -8.11 1.81 12.11
C ALA A 66 -9.33 0.95 11.72
N GLU A 67 -10.48 1.25 12.33
CA GLU A 67 -11.74 0.55 12.07
C GLU A 67 -12.10 0.56 10.58
N GLU A 68 -11.88 1.68 9.88
CA GLU A 68 -12.19 1.80 8.47
C GLU A 68 -11.43 0.81 7.56
N ASP A 69 -10.21 0.43 7.93
CA ASP A 69 -9.38 -0.47 7.14
C ASP A 69 -9.66 -1.93 7.50
N VAL A 70 -10.01 -2.19 8.77
CA VAL A 70 -10.46 -3.51 9.22
C VAL A 70 -11.81 -3.88 8.60
N MET A 71 -12.72 -2.90 8.54
CA MET A 71 -14.07 -3.07 8.03
C MET A 71 -14.21 -2.71 6.53
N GLU A 72 -13.14 -2.22 5.91
CA GLU A 72 -13.08 -1.83 4.51
C GLU A 72 -14.17 -0.79 4.16
N TYR A 73 -14.26 0.31 4.91
CA TYR A 73 -15.15 1.44 4.67
C TYR A 73 -14.81 2.19 3.38
N GLU A 74 -15.79 2.95 2.86
CA GLU A 74 -15.58 3.73 1.64
C GLU A 74 -14.57 4.84 1.93
N GLY A 75 -13.60 5.02 1.04
CA GLY A 75 -12.48 5.95 1.28
C GLY A 75 -11.30 5.35 2.08
N GLY A 76 -11.52 4.24 2.80
CA GLY A 76 -10.45 3.45 3.43
C GLY A 76 -9.75 2.47 2.46
N MET A 77 -8.86 1.65 2.98
CA MET A 77 -8.13 0.63 2.22
C MET A 77 -9.01 -0.60 1.92
N ARG A 78 -9.54 -0.67 0.69
CA ARG A 78 -10.45 -1.75 0.24
C ARG A 78 -9.83 -2.76 -0.73
N LEU A 79 -8.64 -2.46 -1.25
CA LEU A 79 -7.99 -3.22 -2.32
C LEU A 79 -6.98 -4.25 -1.80
N GLU A 80 -6.66 -4.14 -0.51
CA GLU A 80 -5.82 -5.05 0.24
C GLU A 80 -6.31 -5.13 1.68
N SER A 81 -5.76 -6.03 2.49
CA SER A 81 -6.10 -6.12 3.90
C SER A 81 -4.95 -5.63 4.77
N ILE A 82 -5.05 -4.37 5.21
CA ILE A 82 -4.14 -3.80 6.22
C ILE A 82 -4.14 -4.67 7.48
N LEU A 83 -5.29 -5.26 7.84
CA LEU A 83 -5.37 -6.21 8.94
C LEU A 83 -4.38 -7.38 8.79
N ILE A 84 -4.33 -7.99 7.60
CA ILE A 84 -3.43 -9.11 7.32
C ILE A 84 -1.97 -8.64 7.20
N HIS A 85 -1.73 -7.47 6.62
CA HIS A 85 -0.39 -6.88 6.53
C HIS A 85 0.24 -6.67 7.92
N GLU A 86 -0.42 -5.93 8.81
CA GLU A 86 0.10 -5.66 10.16
C GLU A 86 0.12 -6.92 11.04
N PHE A 87 -0.83 -7.84 10.84
CA PHE A 87 -0.75 -9.15 11.49
C PHE A 87 0.51 -9.90 11.05
N GLY A 88 0.99 -9.69 9.82
CA GLY A 88 2.28 -10.21 9.37
C GLY A 88 3.44 -9.67 10.21
N HIS A 89 3.46 -8.37 10.49
CA HIS A 89 4.44 -7.79 11.41
C HIS A 89 4.33 -8.39 12.82
N VAL A 90 3.11 -8.58 13.35
CA VAL A 90 2.93 -9.25 14.65
C VAL A 90 3.54 -10.66 14.64
N VAL A 91 3.29 -11.45 13.60
CA VAL A 91 3.87 -12.79 13.45
C VAL A 91 5.39 -12.73 13.39
N GLN A 92 5.96 -11.80 12.64
CA GLN A 92 7.41 -11.65 12.55
C GLN A 92 8.05 -11.25 13.90
N PHE A 93 7.61 -10.14 14.47
CA PHE A 93 8.30 -9.53 15.60
C PHE A 93 7.91 -10.13 16.95
N ALA A 94 6.70 -10.68 17.07
CA ALA A 94 6.21 -11.29 18.30
C ALA A 94 5.96 -12.79 18.20
N GLY A 95 6.05 -13.42 17.01
CA GLY A 95 5.77 -14.85 16.84
C GLY A 95 6.95 -15.69 16.41
N MET A 96 7.81 -15.20 15.52
CA MET A 96 8.93 -16.00 15.01
C MET A 96 9.97 -16.31 16.10
N SER A 97 10.58 -17.50 16.00
CA SER A 97 11.84 -17.83 16.67
C SER A 97 13.03 -17.19 15.93
N GLU A 98 14.21 -17.16 16.57
CA GLU A 98 15.44 -16.67 15.92
C GLU A 98 15.74 -17.42 14.61
N GLN A 99 15.58 -18.75 14.61
CA GLN A 99 15.76 -19.57 13.41
C GLN A 99 14.76 -19.22 12.29
N GLN A 100 13.51 -18.91 12.64
CA GLN A 100 12.51 -18.47 11.66
C GLN A 100 12.81 -17.08 11.10
N VAL A 101 13.35 -16.18 11.92
CA VAL A 101 13.82 -14.85 11.47
C VAL A 101 15.02 -15.00 10.52
N GLU A 102 15.93 -15.94 10.77
CA GLU A 102 17.03 -16.24 9.86
C GLU A 102 16.53 -16.83 8.53
N LYS A 103 15.56 -17.75 8.56
CA LYS A 103 14.91 -18.26 7.34
C LYS A 103 14.22 -17.13 6.55
N LEU A 104 13.57 -16.20 7.23
CA LEU A 104 12.96 -15.02 6.60
C LEU A 104 14.02 -14.17 5.89
N GLU A 105 15.14 -13.92 6.55
CA GLU A 105 16.25 -13.16 5.96
C GLU A 105 16.84 -13.86 4.74
N ASN A 106 17.04 -15.17 4.83
CA ASN A 106 17.49 -15.99 3.72
C ASN A 106 16.50 -15.98 2.55
N ALA A 107 15.18 -16.06 2.81
CA ALA A 107 14.16 -15.95 1.78
C ALA A 107 14.19 -14.57 1.11
N HIS A 108 14.28 -13.48 1.88
CA HIS A 108 14.35 -12.13 1.34
C HIS A 108 15.60 -11.92 0.46
N ASN A 109 16.76 -12.41 0.90
CA ASN A 109 17.99 -12.32 0.15
C ASN A 109 17.94 -13.13 -1.16
N ARG A 110 17.31 -14.31 -1.15
CA ARG A 110 17.05 -15.09 -2.38
C ARG A 110 16.13 -14.35 -3.33
N ALA A 111 15.05 -13.76 -2.83
CA ALA A 111 14.11 -12.98 -3.63
C ALA A 111 14.82 -11.80 -4.31
N LYS A 112 15.66 -11.07 -3.57
CA LYS A 112 16.50 -10.00 -4.12
C LYS A 112 17.45 -10.51 -5.21
N ALA A 113 18.18 -11.59 -4.95
CA ALA A 113 19.15 -12.16 -5.90
C ALA A 113 18.46 -12.66 -7.19
N ALA A 114 17.24 -13.17 -7.09
CA ALA A 114 16.43 -13.62 -8.22
C ALA A 114 15.67 -12.48 -8.93
N GLY A 115 15.77 -11.23 -8.44
CA GLY A 115 15.05 -10.10 -9.02
C GLY A 115 13.54 -10.16 -8.80
N LEU A 116 13.05 -10.94 -7.83
CA LEU A 116 11.64 -11.01 -7.48
C LEU A 116 11.19 -9.72 -6.80
N TRP A 117 9.90 -9.42 -6.93
CA TRP A 117 9.24 -8.24 -6.38
C TRP A 117 9.85 -6.93 -6.93
N ASN A 118 10.33 -6.96 -8.17
CA ASN A 118 10.90 -5.81 -8.91
C ASN A 118 10.09 -5.44 -10.16
N ASP A 119 8.86 -5.91 -10.22
CA ASP A 119 7.92 -5.76 -11.34
C ASP A 119 6.70 -4.87 -10.99
N GLY A 120 6.88 -3.98 -10.01
CA GLY A 120 5.94 -2.89 -9.75
C GLY A 120 5.84 -1.94 -10.95
N ARG A 121 4.70 -1.30 -11.13
CA ARG A 121 4.47 -0.38 -12.24
C ARG A 121 5.13 0.98 -11.95
N ALA A 122 6.17 1.33 -12.70
CA ALA A 122 6.75 2.68 -12.68
C ALA A 122 5.80 3.70 -13.34
N ALA A 123 4.69 4.03 -12.68
CA ALA A 123 3.71 4.97 -13.20
C ALA A 123 3.03 5.79 -12.10
N GLN A 124 2.85 7.08 -12.38
CA GLN A 124 2.20 8.02 -11.49
C GLN A 124 0.79 8.35 -11.99
N ARG A 125 -0.19 8.28 -11.08
CA ARG A 125 -1.53 8.84 -11.32
C ARG A 125 -1.47 10.34 -11.07
N TYR A 126 -1.69 11.14 -12.10
CA TYR A 126 -1.72 12.59 -12.00
C TYR A 126 -3.17 13.06 -11.76
N ARG A 127 -3.43 13.67 -10.59
CA ARG A 127 -4.79 13.95 -10.07
C ARG A 127 -4.99 15.40 -9.64
N ARG A 128 -4.13 16.31 -10.08
CA ARG A 128 -4.16 17.73 -9.71
C ARG A 128 -5.22 18.53 -10.48
N ILE A 129 -5.65 18.04 -11.64
CA ILE A 129 -6.73 18.69 -12.40
C ILE A 129 -8.06 18.35 -11.74
N LYS A 130 -8.80 19.38 -11.33
CA LYS A 130 -10.14 19.28 -10.71
C LYS A 130 -11.23 20.04 -11.46
N SER A 131 -10.89 20.68 -12.58
CA SER A 131 -11.81 21.52 -13.36
C SER A 131 -12.94 20.69 -13.97
N GLU A 132 -14.18 21.19 -13.87
CA GLU A 132 -15.35 20.62 -14.57
C GLU A 132 -15.27 20.85 -16.08
N THR A 133 -14.64 21.95 -16.50
CA THR A 133 -14.46 22.28 -17.93
C THR A 133 -13.07 21.86 -18.42
N PRO A 134 -12.93 21.45 -19.70
CA PRO A 134 -11.64 20.96 -20.22
C PRO A 134 -10.52 22.01 -20.18
N VAL A 135 -9.41 21.68 -19.52
CA VAL A 135 -8.19 22.49 -19.44
C VAL A 135 -7.02 21.80 -20.13
N SER A 136 -5.99 22.56 -20.52
CA SER A 136 -4.79 21.99 -21.16
C SER A 136 -4.05 21.08 -20.18
N LEU A 137 -3.85 19.81 -20.55
CA LEU A 137 -3.03 18.89 -19.73
C LEU A 137 -1.55 19.30 -19.77
N TYR A 138 -1.08 19.80 -20.91
CA TYR A 138 0.31 20.23 -21.08
C TYR A 138 0.67 21.34 -20.08
N GLU A 139 -0.15 22.40 -20.01
CA GLU A 139 0.10 23.52 -19.09
C GLU A 139 0.05 23.09 -17.62
N ALA A 140 -0.92 22.24 -17.25
CA ALA A 140 -1.03 21.74 -15.88
C ALA A 140 0.20 20.90 -15.46
N LEU A 141 0.77 20.12 -16.38
CA LEU A 141 1.99 19.35 -16.13
C LEU A 141 3.21 20.26 -16.00
N LEU A 142 3.33 21.33 -16.80
CA LEU A 142 4.40 22.32 -16.64
C LEU A 142 4.33 23.01 -15.28
N GLU A 143 3.12 23.37 -14.84
CA GLU A 143 2.89 23.97 -13.52
C GLU A 143 3.29 23.02 -12.38
N SER A 144 2.95 21.73 -12.50
CA SER A 144 3.21 20.73 -11.46
C SER A 144 4.66 20.24 -11.44
N PHE A 145 5.35 20.29 -12.57
CA PHE A 145 6.71 19.79 -12.74
C PHE A 145 7.64 20.85 -13.35
N PRO A 146 7.82 22.02 -12.70
CA PRO A 146 8.57 23.15 -13.25
C PRO A 146 10.07 22.85 -13.44
N ASP A 147 10.61 21.85 -12.73
CA ASP A 147 11.99 21.38 -12.88
C ASP A 147 12.22 20.55 -14.15
N GLN A 148 11.16 20.20 -14.90
CA GLN A 148 11.26 19.39 -16.11
C GLN A 148 11.34 20.26 -17.36
N PRO A 149 12.20 19.94 -18.35
CA PRO A 149 12.25 20.68 -19.60
C PRO A 149 10.89 20.67 -20.32
N THR A 150 10.47 21.82 -20.85
CA THR A 150 9.17 21.96 -21.52
C THR A 150 9.00 21.00 -22.70
N GLU A 151 10.08 20.80 -23.47
CA GLU A 151 10.15 19.87 -24.57
C GLU A 151 10.01 18.41 -24.14
N LEU A 152 10.45 18.06 -22.92
CA LEU A 152 10.28 16.72 -22.37
C LEU A 152 8.81 16.43 -22.12
N ILE A 153 8.09 17.33 -21.44
CA ILE A 153 6.66 17.16 -21.16
C ILE A 153 5.87 17.04 -22.46
N LYS A 154 6.15 17.91 -23.43
CA LYS A 154 5.54 17.84 -24.76
C LYS A 154 5.79 16.49 -25.43
N LYS A 155 7.04 16.03 -25.43
CA LYS A 155 7.44 14.77 -26.05
C LYS A 155 6.79 13.56 -25.37
N CYS A 156 6.68 13.56 -24.04
CA CYS A 156 6.02 12.49 -23.29
C CYS A 156 4.53 12.37 -23.64
N LEU A 157 3.83 13.50 -23.80
CA LEU A 157 2.45 13.52 -24.29
C LEU A 157 2.36 12.96 -25.71
N ASP A 158 3.17 13.48 -26.64
CA ASP A 158 3.13 13.14 -28.06
C ASP A 158 3.61 11.71 -28.37
N SER A 159 4.38 11.09 -27.47
CA SER A 159 4.98 9.76 -27.66
C SER A 159 4.28 8.64 -26.87
N GLY A 160 3.18 8.96 -26.17
CA GLY A 160 2.39 7.96 -25.42
C GLY A 160 2.97 7.54 -24.07
N ASP A 161 3.90 8.31 -23.50
CA ASP A 161 4.36 8.13 -22.11
C ASP A 161 3.35 8.66 -21.10
N ILE A 162 2.47 9.55 -21.53
CA ILE A 162 1.35 10.04 -20.73
C ILE A 162 0.07 9.57 -21.37
N LEU A 163 -0.74 8.86 -20.59
CA LEU A 163 -2.02 8.31 -21.03
C LEU A 163 -3.16 9.11 -20.41
N VAL A 164 -4.21 9.32 -21.20
CA VAL A 164 -5.50 9.85 -20.75
C VAL A 164 -6.55 8.76 -20.94
N ASN A 165 -7.22 8.37 -19.86
CA ASN A 165 -8.21 7.28 -19.85
C ASN A 165 -7.66 5.98 -20.45
N GLY A 166 -6.37 5.70 -20.21
CA GLY A 166 -5.68 4.51 -20.68
C GLY A 166 -5.27 4.53 -22.16
N LYS A 167 -5.41 5.68 -22.86
CA LYS A 167 -5.03 5.83 -24.27
C LYS A 167 -3.90 6.83 -24.43
N ALA A 168 -3.04 6.60 -25.43
CA ALA A 168 -2.03 7.56 -25.85
C ALA A 168 -2.71 8.86 -26.33
N THR A 169 -2.01 9.98 -26.18
CA THR A 169 -2.56 11.31 -26.43
C THR A 169 -1.54 12.19 -27.17
N ASN A 170 -1.73 13.50 -27.17
CA ASN A 170 -0.76 14.49 -27.65
C ASN A 170 -0.84 15.77 -26.81
N SER A 171 0.12 16.67 -27.04
CA SER A 171 0.29 17.93 -26.33
C SER A 171 -0.84 18.94 -26.50
N GLY A 172 -1.75 18.73 -27.45
CA GLY A 172 -2.97 19.53 -27.60
C GLY A 172 -4.17 19.04 -26.77
N ILE A 173 -4.03 17.94 -26.02
CA ILE A 173 -5.14 17.36 -25.28
C ILE A 173 -5.66 18.28 -24.17
N LYS A 174 -6.98 18.32 -24.03
CA LYS A 174 -7.66 18.93 -22.89
C LYS A 174 -8.36 17.86 -22.06
N VAL A 175 -8.35 18.04 -20.75
CA VAL A 175 -8.91 17.08 -19.79
C VAL A 175 -9.69 17.79 -18.69
N THR A 176 -10.62 17.09 -18.07
CA THR A 176 -11.36 17.52 -16.87
C THR A 176 -10.87 16.77 -15.62
N GLY A 177 -11.44 17.08 -14.46
CA GLY A 177 -11.17 16.33 -13.22
C GLY A 177 -11.61 14.86 -13.24
N GLU A 178 -12.47 14.48 -14.18
CA GLU A 178 -12.95 13.09 -14.34
C GLU A 178 -11.98 12.22 -15.16
N ASP A 179 -11.09 12.84 -15.93
CA ASP A 179 -10.15 12.13 -16.79
C ASP A 179 -9.00 11.53 -15.99
N LYS A 180 -8.69 10.26 -16.26
CA LYS A 180 -7.60 9.54 -15.60
C LYS A 180 -6.29 9.77 -16.35
N VAL A 181 -5.43 10.62 -15.81
CA VAL A 181 -4.08 10.86 -16.33
C VAL A 181 -3.08 9.92 -15.65
N LEU A 182 -2.28 9.23 -16.46
CA LEU A 182 -1.23 8.32 -16.00
C LEU A 182 0.09 8.62 -16.70
N ILE A 183 1.13 8.96 -15.93
CA ILE A 183 2.50 9.18 -16.42
C ILE A 183 3.24 7.85 -16.29
N MET A 184 3.75 7.31 -17.39
CA MET A 184 4.43 6.02 -17.48
C MET A 184 5.93 6.24 -17.61
N PHE A 185 6.69 5.96 -16.55
CA PHE A 185 8.16 6.13 -16.56
C PHE A 185 8.91 4.95 -17.17
N GLY A 186 8.23 3.82 -17.34
CA GLY A 186 8.79 2.60 -17.94
C GLY A 186 9.84 1.91 -17.06
N GLY A 187 10.23 0.70 -17.50
CA GLY A 187 11.23 -0.13 -16.83
C GLY A 187 10.76 -0.77 -15.51
N PRO A 188 11.60 -1.65 -14.92
CA PRO A 188 11.30 -2.30 -13.65
C PRO A 188 11.28 -1.28 -12.50
N LYS A 189 10.50 -1.59 -11.47
CA LYS A 189 10.43 -0.83 -10.23
C LYS A 189 10.26 -1.80 -9.07
N ILE A 190 11.05 -1.57 -8.03
CA ILE A 190 10.92 -2.30 -6.77
C ILE A 190 9.50 -2.16 -6.20
N CYS A 191 8.89 -3.30 -5.85
CA CYS A 191 7.65 -3.35 -5.10
C CYS A 191 7.89 -2.93 -3.65
N TYR A 192 6.81 -2.62 -2.94
CA TYR A 192 6.84 -2.30 -1.52
C TYR A 192 7.45 -3.44 -0.69
N ALA A 193 7.17 -4.69 -1.07
CA ALA A 193 7.79 -5.89 -0.50
C ALA A 193 9.34 -5.87 -0.51
N GLN A 194 10.01 -5.11 -1.38
CA GLN A 194 11.48 -5.03 -1.41
C GLN A 194 12.06 -3.88 -0.60
N ARG A 195 11.22 -3.03 0.01
CA ARG A 195 11.69 -1.89 0.83
C ARG A 195 12.55 -2.34 1.99
N ASN A 196 12.11 -3.36 2.73
CA ASN A 196 12.85 -3.97 3.83
C ASN A 196 12.32 -5.39 4.12
N LYS A 197 12.98 -6.11 5.04
CA LYS A 197 12.62 -7.49 5.42
C LYS A 197 11.22 -7.61 6.03
N ALA A 198 10.75 -6.58 6.73
CA ALA A 198 9.45 -6.58 7.36
C ALA A 198 8.31 -6.42 6.35
N GLU A 199 8.44 -5.48 5.41
CA GLU A 199 7.47 -5.34 4.31
C GLU A 199 7.45 -6.59 3.43
N TYR A 200 8.62 -7.16 3.14
CA TYR A 200 8.72 -8.42 2.40
C TYR A 200 7.84 -9.50 3.02
N TRP A 201 7.93 -9.69 4.34
CA TRP A 201 7.14 -10.68 5.05
C TRP A 201 5.64 -10.33 5.05
N ALA A 202 5.29 -9.08 5.35
CA ALA A 202 3.89 -8.66 5.41
C ALA A 202 3.18 -8.83 4.05
N GLU A 203 3.83 -8.45 2.96
CA GLU A 203 3.34 -8.59 1.59
C GLU A 203 3.23 -10.06 1.14
N VAL A 204 4.22 -10.89 1.50
CA VAL A 204 4.17 -12.35 1.33
C VAL A 204 2.96 -12.95 2.06
N LEU A 205 2.71 -12.50 3.30
CA LEU A 205 1.62 -12.99 4.13
C LEU A 205 0.25 -12.56 3.58
N GLN A 206 0.16 -11.36 3.00
CA GLN A 206 -1.01 -10.93 2.22
C GLN A 206 -1.29 -11.90 1.06
N CYS A 207 -0.27 -12.26 0.26
CA CYS A 207 -0.44 -13.24 -0.81
C CYS A 207 -0.87 -14.62 -0.25
N TRP A 208 -0.29 -15.07 0.87
CA TRP A 208 -0.66 -16.35 1.50
C TRP A 208 -2.14 -16.42 1.91
N TYR A 209 -2.78 -15.29 2.21
CA TYR A 209 -4.20 -15.20 2.54
C TYR A 209 -5.11 -14.64 1.45
N ASN A 210 -4.57 -14.42 0.25
CA ASN A 210 -5.26 -13.89 -0.91
C ASN A 210 -5.75 -12.44 -0.74
N THR A 211 -4.99 -11.59 -0.05
CA THR A 211 -5.37 -10.20 0.21
C THR A 211 -4.46 -9.17 -0.41
N ASN A 212 -3.37 -9.56 -1.07
CA ASN A 212 -2.46 -8.57 -1.64
C ASN A 212 -3.13 -7.84 -2.81
N ARG A 213 -2.86 -6.54 -2.94
CA ARG A 213 -3.21 -5.76 -4.12
C ARG A 213 -2.32 -6.18 -5.29
N THR A 214 -2.71 -5.84 -6.53
CA THR A 214 -1.88 -6.13 -7.70
C THR A 214 -1.77 -4.99 -8.71
N MET A 215 -0.71 -5.06 -9.51
CA MET A 215 -0.51 -4.33 -10.76
C MET A 215 -0.54 -2.80 -10.61
N ASP A 216 0.06 -2.29 -9.55
CA ASP A 216 0.27 -0.86 -9.34
C ASP A 216 1.73 -0.54 -9.00
N HIS A 217 1.99 0.69 -8.54
CA HIS A 217 3.35 1.10 -8.28
C HIS A 217 4.05 0.34 -7.16
N ASP A 218 3.31 -0.11 -6.16
CA ASP A 218 3.87 -0.79 -4.98
C ASP A 218 3.74 -2.31 -5.09
N HIS A 219 2.80 -2.81 -5.89
CA HIS A 219 2.48 -4.24 -5.96
C HIS A 219 2.67 -4.82 -7.36
N ASN A 220 3.14 -6.07 -7.40
CA ASN A 220 3.30 -6.80 -8.65
C ASN A 220 2.03 -7.57 -9.04
N HIS A 221 2.17 -8.58 -9.90
CA HIS A 221 1.05 -9.34 -10.44
C HIS A 221 0.51 -10.46 -9.51
N ILE A 222 1.23 -10.81 -8.44
CA ILE A 222 0.82 -11.91 -7.56
C ILE A 222 0.00 -11.42 -6.37
N HIS A 223 -1.06 -12.15 -6.03
CA HIS A 223 -1.91 -11.84 -4.89
C HIS A 223 -2.48 -13.06 -4.18
N THR A 224 -2.19 -14.27 -4.66
CA THR A 224 -2.76 -15.49 -4.10
C THR A 224 -1.69 -16.44 -3.60
N ARG A 225 -2.07 -17.33 -2.68
CA ARG A 225 -1.19 -18.38 -2.16
C ARG A 225 -0.63 -19.26 -3.28
N GLN A 226 -1.47 -19.58 -4.27
CA GLN A 226 -1.08 -20.44 -5.38
C GLN A 226 -0.02 -19.75 -6.25
N GLN A 227 -0.20 -18.46 -6.56
CA GLN A 227 0.81 -17.70 -7.29
C GLN A 227 2.11 -17.58 -6.49
N LEU A 228 2.04 -17.31 -5.19
CA LEU A 228 3.20 -17.20 -4.31
C LEU A 228 4.04 -18.49 -4.32
N ARG A 229 3.41 -19.67 -4.29
CA ARG A 229 4.12 -20.96 -4.37
C ARG A 229 4.98 -21.12 -5.62
N THR A 230 4.53 -20.57 -6.75
CA THR A 230 5.29 -20.63 -8.00
C THR A 230 6.30 -19.50 -8.09
N TYR A 231 5.92 -18.29 -7.65
CA TYR A 231 6.70 -17.07 -7.81
C TYR A 231 7.86 -16.96 -6.81
N ASP A 232 7.59 -17.20 -5.53
CA ASP A 232 8.57 -17.16 -4.44
C ASP A 232 8.41 -18.41 -3.54
N PRO A 233 8.90 -19.59 -3.99
CA PRO A 233 8.71 -20.85 -3.29
C PRO A 233 9.39 -20.89 -1.91
N ALA A 234 10.46 -20.12 -1.70
CA ALA A 234 11.13 -20.02 -0.41
C ALA A 234 10.25 -19.30 0.62
N ALA A 235 9.64 -18.17 0.22
CA ALA A 235 8.65 -17.48 1.04
C ALA A 235 7.43 -18.37 1.34
N ALA A 236 6.92 -19.06 0.32
CA ALA A 236 5.76 -19.95 0.47
C ALA A 236 6.03 -21.09 1.47
N ALA A 237 7.23 -21.68 1.44
CA ALA A 237 7.62 -22.72 2.39
C ALA A 237 7.68 -22.18 3.83
N LEU A 238 8.20 -20.97 4.03
CA LEU A 238 8.21 -20.33 5.35
C LEU A 238 6.80 -20.01 5.84
N CYS A 239 5.90 -19.55 4.96
CA CYS A 239 4.50 -19.40 5.32
C CYS A 239 3.86 -20.73 5.71
N GLU A 240 4.14 -21.83 5.00
CA GLU A 240 3.59 -23.13 5.35
C GLU A 240 4.08 -23.62 6.72
N GLU A 241 5.35 -23.40 7.04
CA GLU A 241 5.93 -23.69 8.36
C GLU A 241 5.26 -22.88 9.48
N ILE A 242 5.10 -21.58 9.31
CA ILE A 242 4.66 -20.66 10.38
C ILE A 242 3.14 -20.61 10.50
N LEU A 243 2.43 -20.60 9.37
CA LEU A 243 1.01 -20.29 9.28
C LEU A 243 0.14 -21.52 8.96
N GLY A 244 0.79 -22.62 8.58
CA GLY A 244 0.16 -23.85 8.14
C GLY A 244 -0.46 -23.76 6.74
N ASN A 245 -0.72 -24.93 6.17
CA ASN A 245 -1.34 -25.10 4.85
C ASN A 245 -2.87 -25.25 4.90
N GLY A 246 -3.51 -24.61 5.88
CA GLY A 246 -4.96 -24.70 6.06
C GLY A 246 -5.75 -24.12 4.87
N LYS A 247 -7.00 -24.58 4.70
CA LYS A 247 -7.91 -24.06 3.67
C LYS A 247 -8.41 -22.64 3.94
N TRP A 248 -8.23 -22.12 5.15
CA TRP A 248 -8.68 -20.79 5.52
C TRP A 248 -8.01 -19.71 4.65
N ARG A 249 -8.81 -18.75 4.18
CA ARG A 249 -8.39 -17.52 3.52
C ARG A 249 -9.13 -16.37 4.18
N PHE A 250 -8.55 -15.17 4.09
CA PHE A 250 -9.29 -13.98 4.46
C PHE A 250 -10.46 -13.81 3.49
N ILE A 251 -11.61 -13.40 4.02
CA ILE A 251 -12.77 -13.02 3.23
C ILE A 251 -13.15 -11.64 3.74
N SER A 252 -13.26 -10.69 2.81
CA SER A 252 -13.60 -9.30 3.11
C SER A 252 -14.83 -9.24 4.04
N PRO A 253 -14.84 -8.35 5.05
CA PRO A 253 -16.05 -8.10 5.85
C PRO A 253 -17.23 -7.68 4.98
N ARG A 254 -16.99 -7.05 3.82
CA ARG A 254 -18.04 -6.68 2.85
C ARG A 254 -18.73 -7.92 2.25
N ASP A 255 -17.98 -8.97 1.97
CA ASP A 255 -18.51 -10.22 1.41
C ASP A 255 -19.13 -11.15 2.48
N ARG A 256 -18.80 -10.91 3.76
CA ARG A 256 -19.35 -11.64 4.92
C ARG A 256 -20.44 -10.90 5.67
N ALA A 257 -20.81 -9.71 5.21
CA ALA A 257 -21.84 -8.89 5.83
C ALA A 257 -23.14 -9.69 6.08
N GLY A 258 -23.78 -9.44 7.22
CA GLY A 258 -24.98 -10.14 7.65
C GLY A 258 -24.77 -11.58 8.16
N ARG A 259 -23.55 -12.13 8.16
CA ARG A 259 -23.28 -13.53 8.57
C ARG A 259 -22.52 -13.63 9.89
N HIS A 260 -22.82 -14.66 10.66
CA HIS A 260 -22.13 -14.98 11.93
C HIS A 260 -22.02 -13.78 12.88
N HIS A 261 -20.79 -13.36 13.23
CA HIS A 261 -20.52 -12.21 14.10
C HIS A 261 -20.78 -10.86 13.42
N LEU A 262 -21.04 -10.83 12.10
CA LEU A 262 -21.44 -9.64 11.34
C LEU A 262 -22.96 -9.61 11.07
N ARG A 263 -23.76 -10.38 11.83
CA ARG A 263 -25.22 -10.31 11.72
C ARG A 263 -25.69 -8.89 12.08
N GLY A 264 -26.46 -8.28 11.19
CA GLY A 264 -26.95 -6.90 11.35
C GLY A 264 -26.02 -5.81 10.83
N TYR A 265 -24.80 -6.16 10.41
CA TYR A 265 -23.91 -5.22 9.72
C TYR A 265 -24.29 -5.10 8.25
N ASP A 266 -24.54 -3.86 7.80
CA ASP A 266 -24.77 -3.48 6.41
C ASP A 266 -23.66 -2.53 5.93
N PRO A 267 -22.80 -2.94 4.99
CA PRO A 267 -21.75 -2.09 4.44
C PRO A 267 -22.28 -0.81 3.76
N ALA A 268 -23.55 -0.77 3.33
CA ALA A 268 -24.13 0.40 2.70
C ALA A 268 -24.43 1.54 3.68
N THR A 269 -24.58 1.23 4.97
CA THR A 269 -24.82 2.20 6.04
C THR A 269 -23.59 2.47 6.89
N ALA A 270 -22.46 1.82 6.56
CA ALA A 270 -21.20 2.02 7.24
C ALA A 270 -20.67 3.46 7.08
N PRO A 271 -19.87 3.95 8.03
CA PRO A 271 -19.17 5.22 7.90
C PRO A 271 -18.35 5.31 6.60
N LYS A 272 -18.12 6.55 6.16
CA LYS A 272 -17.25 6.85 5.01
C LYS A 272 -16.08 7.70 5.48
N VAL A 273 -14.89 7.33 5.03
CA VAL A 273 -13.67 8.11 5.24
C VAL A 273 -13.58 9.13 4.12
N SER A 274 -13.49 10.40 4.51
CA SER A 274 -13.24 11.51 3.58
C SER A 274 -11.90 12.15 3.91
N LEU A 275 -11.12 12.50 2.90
CA LEU A 275 -9.88 13.24 3.09
C LEU A 275 -10.18 14.72 3.26
N LEU A 276 -9.54 15.36 4.24
CA LEU A 276 -9.51 16.82 4.32
C LEU A 276 -8.83 17.37 3.05
N PRO A 277 -9.28 18.50 2.48
CA PRO A 277 -8.71 19.01 1.22
C PRO A 277 -7.19 19.21 1.26
N HIS A 278 -6.65 19.70 2.37
CA HIS A 278 -5.20 19.91 2.51
C HIS A 278 -4.42 18.59 2.63
N ILE A 279 -5.04 17.51 3.09
CA ILE A 279 -4.44 16.16 3.13
C ILE A 279 -4.38 15.58 1.72
N GLU A 280 -5.41 15.80 0.90
CA GLU A 280 -5.38 15.41 -0.51
C GLU A 280 -4.21 16.09 -1.24
N THR A 281 -4.04 17.40 -1.07
CA THR A 281 -2.90 18.13 -1.64
C THR A 281 -1.57 17.59 -1.14
N ALA A 282 -1.42 17.38 0.18
CA ALA A 282 -0.18 16.84 0.75
C ALA A 282 0.15 15.43 0.21
N ALA A 283 -0.87 14.60 -0.07
CA ALA A 283 -0.68 13.30 -0.70
C ALA A 283 -0.17 13.44 -2.15
N TYR A 284 -0.69 14.42 -2.91
CA TYR A 284 -0.18 14.71 -4.27
C TYR A 284 1.26 15.20 -4.24
N ASP A 285 1.60 16.12 -3.34
CA ASP A 285 2.97 16.63 -3.18
C ASP A 285 3.95 15.50 -2.82
N TYR A 286 3.53 14.60 -1.92
CA TYR A 286 4.32 13.42 -1.56
C TYR A 286 4.64 12.55 -2.77
N TYR A 287 3.64 12.23 -3.60
CA TYR A 287 3.85 11.38 -4.76
C TYR A 287 4.64 12.08 -5.87
N ASP A 288 4.46 13.38 -6.10
CA ASP A 288 5.30 14.12 -7.04
C ASP A 288 6.78 14.05 -6.64
N ASN A 289 7.07 14.21 -5.34
CA ASN A 289 8.43 14.05 -4.84
C ASN A 289 8.94 12.61 -4.95
N TYR A 290 8.11 11.62 -4.64
CA TYR A 290 8.45 10.20 -4.79
C TYR A 290 8.86 9.83 -6.23
N TRP A 291 8.17 10.40 -7.23
CA TRP A 291 8.40 10.13 -8.63
C TRP A 291 9.44 11.05 -9.28
N LYS A 292 9.98 12.04 -8.55
CA LYS A 292 10.89 13.06 -9.08
C LYS A 292 12.06 12.46 -9.87
N ASP A 293 12.73 11.46 -9.31
CA ASP A 293 13.90 10.84 -9.94
C ASP A 293 13.54 9.95 -11.14
N PHE A 294 12.28 9.48 -11.23
CA PHE A 294 11.83 8.66 -12.35
C PHE A 294 11.69 9.45 -13.65
N TRP A 295 11.57 10.78 -13.58
CA TRP A 295 11.61 11.64 -14.77
C TRP A 295 12.93 11.52 -15.55
N GLN A 296 14.04 11.14 -14.89
CA GLN A 296 15.29 10.85 -15.59
C GLN A 296 15.12 9.74 -16.63
N ARG A 297 14.29 8.72 -16.37
CA ARG A 297 14.02 7.65 -17.33
C ARG A 297 13.40 8.17 -18.62
N LEU A 298 12.53 9.16 -18.51
CA LEU A 298 11.89 9.81 -19.65
C LEU A 298 12.87 10.73 -20.40
N ARG A 299 13.73 11.46 -19.67
CA ARG A 299 14.84 12.22 -20.26
C ARG A 299 15.75 11.32 -21.09
N ASP A 300 16.20 10.22 -20.51
CA ASP A 300 17.07 9.24 -21.18
C ASP A 300 16.38 8.64 -22.40
N LYS A 301 15.13 8.20 -22.25
CA LYS A 301 14.32 7.63 -23.34
C LYS A 301 14.21 8.57 -24.54
N HIS A 302 14.04 9.87 -24.29
CA HIS A 302 13.86 10.88 -25.33
C HIS A 302 15.15 11.61 -25.73
N SER A 303 16.29 11.23 -25.14
CA SER A 303 17.59 11.89 -25.36
C SER A 303 17.55 13.40 -25.08
N ILE A 304 16.81 13.82 -24.06
CA ILE A 304 16.70 15.21 -23.60
C ILE A 304 17.57 15.36 -22.36
N LYS A 305 18.45 16.36 -22.36
CA LYS A 305 19.40 16.60 -21.25
C LYS A 305 18.73 17.27 -20.05
#